data_AF-A0A842LNY9-F1
#
_entry.id   AF-A0A842LNY9-F1
#
_cell.length_a   1.000
_cell.length_b   1.000
_cell.length_c   1.000
_cell.angle_alpha   90.00
_cell.angle_beta   90.00
_cell.angle_gamma   90.00
#
_symmetry.space_group_name_H-M   'P 1'
#
loop_
_entity.id
_entity.type
_entity.pdbx_description
1 polymer ?
#
loop_
_entity_poly.entity_id
_entity_poly.type
_entity_poly.pdbx_seq_one_letter_code
_entity_poly.pdbx_strand_id
1 'polypeptide(L)'
;MCNHTIMCCGSLVRICDSEIEVLDEPRTRKCPLVRALYGYERIDRDVVREIVRRKIETKGFATGNREFSSERRVLFGASEMIMTALEEGLFDCAVVVSEGAGTVITSNGELVQMIGAFLNGIVS
;
A
#
# COMPACT_ATOMS: atom_id res chain seq x y z
N MET A 1 12.24 -1.00 16.15
CA MET A 1 12.82 -1.38 14.85
C MET A 1 11.68 -1.94 14.03
N CYS A 2 11.16 -1.16 13.10
CA CYS A 2 10.09 -1.61 12.19
C CYS A 2 10.76 -2.36 11.04
N ASN A 3 10.42 -3.65 10.87
CA ASN A 3 10.94 -4.47 9.79
C ASN A 3 9.75 -5.06 9.04
N HIS A 4 9.58 -4.63 7.79
CA HIS A 4 8.46 -5.01 6.96
C HIS A 4 8.97 -5.55 5.62
N THR A 5 8.43 -6.68 5.19
CA THR A 5 8.59 -7.20 3.83
C THR A 5 7.27 -7.04 3.09
N ILE A 6 7.31 -6.29 1.99
CA ILE A 6 6.12 -5.98 1.18
C ILE A 6 6.33 -6.36 -0.29
N MET A 7 5.22 -6.40 -1.04
CA MET A 7 5.26 -6.53 -2.49
C MET A 7 5.10 -5.16 -3.16
N CYS A 8 5.91 -4.88 -4.18
CA CYS A 8 5.74 -3.71 -5.03
C CYS A 8 6.11 -4.03 -6.49
N CYS A 9 5.16 -3.84 -7.42
CA CYS A 9 5.35 -4.17 -8.84
C CYS A 9 5.84 -5.62 -9.10
N GLY A 10 5.42 -6.55 -8.24
CA GLY A 10 5.83 -7.95 -8.28
C GLY A 10 7.24 -8.22 -7.76
N SER A 11 7.89 -7.24 -7.14
CA SER A 11 9.15 -7.38 -6.41
C SER A 11 8.91 -7.45 -4.89
N LEU A 12 9.75 -8.22 -4.19
CA LEU A 12 9.90 -8.17 -2.74
C LEU A 12 10.76 -6.98 -2.32
N VAL A 13 10.23 -6.17 -1.40
CA VAL A 13 10.94 -5.03 -0.83
C VAL A 13 10.96 -5.15 0.68
N ARG A 14 12.16 -5.05 1.27
CA ARG A 14 12.35 -4.95 2.71
C ARG A 14 12.48 -3.49 3.10
N ILE A 15 11.75 -3.09 4.13
CA ILE A 15 11.78 -1.76 4.74
C ILE A 15 12.20 -1.94 6.19
N CYS A 16 13.35 -1.38 6.55
CA CYS A 16 13.83 -1.35 7.94
C CYS A 16 13.90 0.11 8.40
N ASP A 17 12.93 0.52 9.21
CA ASP A 17 12.66 1.91 9.57
C ASP A 17 12.43 2.79 8.32
N SER A 18 13.48 3.34 7.70
CA SER A 18 13.41 4.11 6.44
C SER A 18 14.33 3.58 5.34
N GLU A 19 15.12 2.54 5.63
CA GLU A 19 16.03 1.92 4.68
C GLU A 19 15.26 0.95 3.76
N ILE A 20 15.44 1.09 2.45
CA ILE A 20 14.68 0.36 1.42
C ILE A 20 15.61 -0.56 0.64
N GLU A 21 15.39 -1.87 0.77
CA GLU A 21 16.11 -2.90 0.05
C GLU A 21 15.18 -3.63 -0.93
N VAL A 22 15.42 -3.50 -2.23
CA VAL A 22 14.67 -4.21 -3.28
C VAL A 22 15.35 -5.54 -3.53
N LEU A 23 14.73 -6.63 -3.07
CA LEU A 23 15.36 -7.96 -2.93
C LEU A 23 15.46 -8.70 -4.26
N ASP A 24 14.51 -8.50 -5.17
CA ASP A 24 14.45 -9.17 -6.47
C ASP A 24 14.10 -8.20 -7.61
N GLU A 25 14.14 -8.69 -8.84
CA GLU A 25 13.66 -7.91 -9.98
C GLU A 25 12.14 -7.77 -9.91
N PRO A 26 11.56 -6.58 -10.19
CA PRO A 26 10.12 -6.49 -10.39
C PRO A 26 9.67 -7.50 -11.43
N ARG A 27 8.41 -7.95 -11.38
CA ARG A 27 7.84 -8.78 -12.45
C ARG A 27 7.10 -7.91 -13.45
N THR A 28 6.53 -6.81 -12.97
CA THR A 28 5.85 -5.82 -13.80
C THR A 28 6.88 -4.88 -14.41
N ARG A 29 7.01 -4.87 -15.74
CA ARG A 29 7.92 -3.96 -16.47
C ARG A 29 7.26 -2.64 -16.89
N LYS A 30 5.94 -2.65 -17.07
CA LYS A 30 5.13 -1.49 -17.47
C LYS A 30 3.77 -1.58 -16.78
N CYS A 31 3.30 -0.47 -16.21
CA CYS A 31 2.00 -0.40 -15.57
C CYS A 31 1.37 0.99 -15.82
N PRO A 32 0.18 1.06 -16.45
CA PRO A 32 -0.51 2.33 -16.67
C PRO A 32 -0.76 3.11 -15.38
N LEU A 33 -1.06 2.42 -14.27
CA LEU A 33 -1.28 3.04 -12.98
C LEU A 33 0.01 3.66 -12.42
N VAL A 34 1.14 2.96 -12.53
CA VAL A 34 2.44 3.51 -12.10
C VAL A 34 2.81 4.73 -12.94
N ARG A 35 2.57 4.70 -14.25
CA ARG A 35 2.78 5.86 -15.12
C ARG A 35 1.90 7.04 -14.69
N ALA A 36 0.62 6.81 -14.43
CA ALA A 36 -0.32 7.87 -14.03
C ALA A 36 0.01 8.47 -12.65
N LEU A 37 0.37 7.64 -11.67
CA LEU A 37 0.61 8.10 -10.29
C LEU A 37 2.04 8.58 -10.03
N TYR A 38 3.03 7.98 -10.70
CA TYR A 38 4.45 8.21 -10.39
C TYR A 38 5.26 8.73 -11.58
N GLY A 39 4.72 8.68 -12.81
CA GLY A 39 5.37 9.21 -14.01
C GLY A 39 6.35 8.28 -14.71
N TYR A 40 6.45 7.01 -14.30
CA TYR A 40 7.42 6.07 -14.85
C TYR A 40 6.84 5.19 -15.98
N GLU A 41 7.48 5.21 -17.15
CA GLU A 41 7.10 4.39 -18.32
C GLU A 41 7.60 2.93 -18.22
N ARG A 42 8.73 2.72 -17.56
CA ARG A 42 9.33 1.40 -17.30
C ARG A 42 9.60 1.26 -15.82
N ILE A 43 9.51 0.02 -15.33
CA ILE A 43 9.70 -0.32 -13.93
C ILE A 43 10.90 -1.26 -13.82
N ASP A 44 11.91 -0.80 -13.09
CA ASP A 44 13.10 -1.51 -12.64
C ASP A 44 13.23 -1.37 -11.11
N ARG A 45 14.35 -1.85 -10.53
CA ARG A 45 14.58 -1.77 -9.08
C ARG A 45 14.62 -0.34 -8.56
N ASP A 46 15.15 0.61 -9.32
CA ASP A 46 15.27 1.99 -8.87
C ASP A 46 13.91 2.67 -8.83
N VAL A 47 13.06 2.41 -9.83
CA VAL A 47 11.67 2.86 -9.84
C VAL A 47 10.88 2.24 -8.69
N VAL A 48 11.06 0.94 -8.40
CA VAL A 48 10.42 0.30 -7.23
C VAL A 48 10.86 0.97 -5.93
N ARG A 49 12.16 1.19 -5.74
CA ARG A 49 12.71 1.86 -4.56
C ARG A 49 12.11 3.26 -4.39
N GLU A 50 12.04 4.02 -5.47
CA GLU A 50 11.52 5.39 -5.48
C GLU A 50 10.01 5.44 -5.16
N ILE A 51 9.22 4.50 -5.70
CA ILE A 51 7.80 4.37 -5.36
C ILE A 51 7.62 4.14 -3.86
N VAL A 52 8.41 3.23 -3.28
CA VAL A 52 8.34 2.92 -1.84
C VAL A 52 8.82 4.12 -1.02
N ARG A 53 9.92 4.77 -1.42
CA ARG A 53 10.44 5.99 -0.77
C ARG A 53 9.37 7.07 -0.68
N ARG A 54 8.68 7.35 -1.79
CA ARG A 54 7.58 8.33 -1.80
C ARG A 54 6.44 7.96 -0.85
N LYS A 55 6.11 6.67 -0.70
CA LYS A 55 5.09 6.23 0.26
C LYS A 55 5.53 6.47 1.71
N ILE A 56 6.79 6.21 2.03
CA ILE A 56 7.37 6.47 3.36
C ILE A 56 7.35 7.97 3.65
N GLU A 57 7.85 8.78 2.73
CA GLU A 57 7.96 10.25 2.90
C GLU A 57 6.60 10.95 2.99
N THR A 58 5.62 10.52 2.19
CA THR A 58 4.32 11.21 2.13
C THR A 58 3.30 10.72 3.14
N LYS A 59 3.39 9.46 3.59
CA LYS A 59 2.34 8.84 4.41
C LYS A 59 2.88 8.01 5.58
N GLY A 60 4.20 8.05 5.84
CA GLY A 60 4.83 7.26 6.89
C GLY A 60 4.65 5.75 6.72
N PHE A 61 4.49 5.28 5.48
CA PHE A 61 4.21 3.88 5.17
C PHE A 61 5.25 2.94 5.79
N ALA A 62 4.80 1.89 6.50
CA ALA A 62 5.67 0.93 7.19
C ALA A 62 6.60 1.55 8.27
N THR A 63 6.20 2.68 8.85
CA THR A 63 6.92 3.35 9.95
C THR A 63 5.98 3.67 11.12
N GLY A 64 6.53 4.09 12.27
CA GLY A 64 5.74 4.59 13.40
C GLY A 64 4.99 5.91 13.14
N ASN A 65 5.28 6.61 12.04
CA ASN A 65 4.69 7.91 11.69
C ASN A 65 3.57 7.77 10.63
N ARG A 66 2.85 6.65 10.63
CA ARG A 66 1.83 6.34 9.61
C ARG A 66 0.69 7.37 9.63
N GLU A 67 0.43 8.00 8.48
CA GLU A 67 -0.63 9.00 8.30
C GLU A 67 -1.81 8.44 7.48
N PHE A 68 -2.99 8.35 8.11
CA PHE A 68 -4.20 7.90 7.43
C PHE A 68 -4.91 9.07 6.75
N SER A 69 -5.14 8.95 5.44
CA SER A 69 -5.84 9.97 4.63
C SER A 69 -6.85 9.32 3.70
N SER A 70 -8.07 9.84 3.63
CA SER A 70 -9.18 9.33 2.82
C SER A 70 -9.07 9.63 1.30
N GLU A 71 -7.86 9.89 0.81
CA GLU A 71 -7.60 10.14 -0.61
C GLU A 71 -7.90 8.88 -1.45
N ARG A 72 -8.88 8.97 -2.35
CA ARG A 72 -9.14 7.92 -3.35
C ARG A 72 -8.07 7.99 -4.44
N ARG A 73 -7.23 6.96 -4.53
CA ARG A 73 -6.14 6.90 -5.52
C ARG A 73 -6.53 6.21 -6.82
N VAL A 74 -7.55 5.35 -6.75
CA VAL A 74 -8.11 4.63 -7.89
C VAL A 74 -9.63 4.60 -7.79
N LEU A 75 -10.30 4.38 -8.93
CA LEU A 75 -11.76 4.29 -8.97
C LEU A 75 -12.27 2.94 -8.44
N PHE A 76 -11.50 1.86 -8.65
CA PHE A 76 -11.89 0.47 -8.35
C PHE A 76 -10.72 -0.31 -7.74
N GLY A 77 -10.26 0.09 -6.55
CA GLY A 77 -9.34 -0.71 -5.76
C GLY A 77 -10.08 -1.60 -4.78
N ALA A 78 -9.38 -2.60 -4.24
CA ALA A 78 -9.97 -3.56 -3.32
C ALA A 78 -10.51 -2.87 -2.06
N SER A 79 -9.79 -1.90 -1.51
CA SER A 79 -10.23 -1.17 -0.33
C SER A 79 -11.37 -0.21 -0.63
N GLU A 80 -11.43 0.41 -1.81
CA GLU A 80 -12.56 1.23 -2.22
C GLU A 80 -13.83 0.38 -2.33
N MET A 81 -13.72 -0.83 -2.91
CA MET A 81 -14.85 -1.77 -2.99
C MET A 81 -15.32 -2.23 -1.61
N ILE A 82 -14.40 -2.54 -0.69
CA ILE A 82 -14.74 -2.95 0.68
C ILE A 82 -15.38 -1.79 1.44
N MET A 83 -14.85 -0.58 1.33
CA MET A 83 -15.43 0.63 1.93
C MET A 83 -16.87 0.84 1.43
N THR A 84 -17.10 0.84 0.12
CA THR A 84 -18.45 1.00 -0.44
C THR A 84 -19.37 -0.13 0.00
N ALA A 85 -18.90 -1.38 0.06
CA ALA A 85 -19.72 -2.49 0.52
C ALA A 85 -20.10 -2.39 2.02
N LEU A 86 -19.23 -1.84 2.87
CA LEU A 86 -19.55 -1.50 4.27
C LEU A 86 -20.60 -0.38 4.35
N GLU A 87 -20.41 0.69 3.57
CA GLU A 87 -21.33 1.84 3.54
C GLU A 87 -22.74 1.46 3.06
N GLU A 88 -22.83 0.53 2.11
CA GLU A 88 -24.09 -0.02 1.60
C GLU A 88 -24.68 -1.14 2.49
N GLY A 89 -24.00 -1.52 3.59
CA GLY A 89 -24.49 -2.53 4.53
C GLY A 89 -24.50 -3.96 3.97
N LEU A 90 -23.65 -4.28 2.99
CA LEU A 90 -23.51 -5.64 2.47
C LEU A 90 -22.89 -6.60 3.48
N PHE A 91 -22.10 -6.07 4.43
CA PHE A 91 -21.58 -6.78 5.59
C PHE A 91 -21.29 -5.78 6.72
N ASP A 92 -21.23 -6.27 7.97
CA ASP A 92 -21.12 -5.40 9.16
C ASP A 92 -19.68 -4.96 9.48
N CYS A 93 -18.68 -5.70 8.99
CA CYS A 93 -17.29 -5.51 9.37
C CYS A 93 -16.31 -6.07 8.33
N ALA A 94 -15.16 -5.41 8.18
CA ALA A 94 -14.03 -5.90 7.41
C ALA A 94 -12.86 -6.33 8.31
N VAL A 95 -12.17 -7.38 7.88
CA VAL A 95 -10.88 -7.81 8.43
C VAL A 95 -9.80 -7.49 7.40
N VAL A 96 -8.92 -6.54 7.72
CA VAL A 96 -7.87 -6.05 6.81
C VAL A 96 -6.50 -6.14 7.48
N VAL A 97 -5.44 -6.11 6.67
CA VAL A 97 -4.06 -6.09 7.16
C VAL A 97 -3.52 -4.67 7.03
N SER A 98 -2.81 -4.20 8.04
CA SER A 98 -2.19 -2.87 8.10
C SER A 98 -0.73 -2.99 8.50
N GLU A 99 0.15 -2.35 7.74
CA GLU A 99 1.57 -2.22 8.10
C GLU A 99 1.70 -1.42 9.39
N GLY A 100 2.06 -2.10 10.48
CA GLY A 100 2.25 -1.52 11.82
C GLY A 100 1.17 -1.90 12.84
N ALA A 101 -0.06 -2.18 12.42
CA ALA A 101 -1.12 -2.64 13.32
C ALA A 101 -1.40 -4.16 13.22
N GLY A 102 -0.91 -4.82 12.17
CA GLY A 102 -1.18 -6.24 11.93
C GLY A 102 -2.59 -6.42 11.38
N THR A 103 -3.41 -7.24 12.04
CA THR A 103 -4.81 -7.46 11.67
C THR A 103 -5.70 -6.39 12.29
N VAL A 104 -6.47 -5.70 11.46
CA VAL A 104 -7.46 -4.69 11.87
C VAL A 104 -8.86 -5.20 11.56
N ILE A 105 -9.69 -5.24 12.58
CA ILE A 105 -11.12 -5.56 12.47
C ILE A 105 -11.87 -4.24 12.65
N THR A 106 -12.61 -3.80 11.64
CA THR A 106 -13.30 -2.51 11.70
C THR A 106 -14.59 -2.49 10.89
N SER A 107 -15.59 -1.77 11.40
CA SER A 107 -16.80 -1.39 10.66
C SER A 107 -16.67 -0.02 9.98
N ASN A 108 -15.54 0.68 10.17
CA ASN A 108 -15.29 1.98 9.55
C ASN A 108 -14.71 1.80 8.13
N GLY A 109 -15.56 2.02 7.12
CA GLY A 109 -15.16 1.93 5.71
C GLY A 109 -14.04 2.91 5.32
N GLU A 110 -14.03 4.13 5.86
CA GLU A 110 -12.93 5.06 5.60
C GLU A 110 -11.61 4.50 6.11
N LEU A 111 -11.58 3.91 7.31
CA LEU A 111 -10.36 3.31 7.85
C LEU A 111 -9.83 2.18 6.96
N VAL A 112 -10.72 1.33 6.44
CA VAL A 112 -10.35 0.30 5.45
C VAL A 112 -9.67 0.94 4.23
N GLN A 113 -10.28 1.99 3.69
CA GLN A 113 -9.74 2.69 2.53
C GLN A 113 -8.38 3.35 2.84
N MET A 114 -8.25 4.00 3.99
CA MET A 114 -7.00 4.67 4.39
C MET A 114 -5.83 3.68 4.59
N ILE A 115 -6.12 2.46 5.06
CA ILE A 115 -5.14 1.37 5.12
C ILE A 115 -4.79 0.89 3.71
N GLY A 116 -5.80 0.50 2.93
CA GLY A 116 -5.60 -0.18 1.65
C GLY A 116 -5.08 0.72 0.51
N ALA A 117 -5.35 2.03 0.57
CA ALA A 117 -4.99 2.96 -0.50
C ALA A 117 -3.48 2.95 -0.83
N PHE A 118 -2.63 2.69 0.17
CA PHE A 118 -1.16 2.67 0.04
C PHE A 118 -0.56 1.27 0.09
N LEU A 119 -1.36 0.27 0.46
CA LEU A 119 -0.93 -1.09 0.65
C LEU A 119 -1.05 -1.90 -0.64
N ASN A 120 0.08 -2.35 -1.18
CA ASN A 120 0.11 -3.24 -2.33
C ASN A 120 0.05 -4.72 -1.93
N GLY A 121 0.67 -5.06 -0.80
CA GLY A 121 0.76 -6.42 -0.26
C GLY A 121 1.82 -6.52 0.83
N ILE A 122 1.54 -7.27 1.90
CA ILE A 122 2.44 -7.53 3.03
C ILE A 122 2.79 -9.02 3.04
N VAL A 123 4.04 -9.33 3.37
CA VAL A 123 4.54 -10.70 3.53
C VAL A 123 4.85 -10.99 5.00
N SER A 124 5.60 -10.11 5.67
CA SER A 124 6.01 -10.25 7.07
C SER A 124 6.28 -8.90 7.70
#